data_AF-A0A7V5FPX5-F1
#
_entry.id   AF-A0A7V5FPX5-F1
#
_cell.length_a   1.000
_cell.length_b   1.000
_cell.length_c   1.000
_cell.angle_alpha   90.00
_cell.angle_beta   90.00
_cell.angle_gamma   90.00
#
_symmetry.space_group_name_H-M   'P 1'
#
loop_
_entity.id
_entity.type
_entity.pdbx_description
1 polymer ?
#
loop_
_entity_poly.entity_id
_entity_poly.type
_entity_poly.pdbx_seq_one_letter_code
_entity_poly.pdbx_strand_id
1 'polypeptide(L)'
;MQYEGTVIRPPSEAHSIIFQVTVGCSHNRCAFCGAYRDKRFRIKNHTEILQDIDFAAQYCRRQKTVFLADGDALVIPQTQMMKLLKCIRKNLPWVRRVSLYGNCRDILARTTRQLNELKKLGLGRIYMG
;
A
#
# COMPACT_ATOMS: atom_id res chain seq x y z
N MET A 1 1.71 -12.95 -7.31
CA MET A 1 2.06 -11.54 -7.06
C MET A 1 2.95 -11.06 -8.19
N GLN A 2 2.61 -9.95 -8.84
CA GLN A 2 3.42 -9.39 -9.94
C GLN A 2 4.09 -8.10 -9.49
N TYR A 3 5.41 -8.11 -9.31
CA TYR A 3 6.17 -6.93 -8.88
C TYR A 3 6.89 -6.26 -10.06
N GLU A 4 6.95 -4.93 -10.04
CA GLU A 4 7.68 -4.10 -11.00
C GLU A 4 8.86 -3.40 -10.33
N GLY A 5 10.06 -3.76 -10.79
CA GLY A 5 11.33 -3.23 -10.29
C GLY A 5 11.55 -3.52 -8.80
N THR A 6 12.43 -2.73 -8.17
CA THR A 6 12.83 -2.93 -6.77
C THR A 6 11.72 -2.54 -5.80
N VAL A 7 11.21 -3.48 -5.01
CA VAL A 7 10.19 -3.20 -3.98
C VAL A 7 10.86 -3.07 -2.62
N ILE A 8 10.69 -1.91 -1.99
CA ILE A 8 11.31 -1.59 -0.69
C ILE A 8 10.24 -1.65 0.40
N ARG A 9 10.60 -2.20 1.56
CA ARG A 9 9.79 -2.20 2.79
C ARG A 9 10.65 -1.84 3.99
N PRO A 10 10.07 -1.28 5.07
CA PRO A 10 10.82 -1.03 6.28
C PRO A 10 11.05 -2.35 7.05
N PRO A 11 12.12 -2.45 7.88
CA PRO A 11 12.42 -3.66 8.65
C PRO A 11 11.26 -4.16 9.50
N SER A 12 10.43 -3.25 10.03
CA SER A 12 9.23 -3.55 10.83
C SER A 12 8.11 -4.27 10.06
N GLU A 13 8.20 -4.36 8.73
CA GLU A 13 7.24 -5.04 7.85
C GLU A 13 7.84 -6.32 7.24
N ALA A 14 8.94 -6.86 7.79
CA ALA A 14 9.64 -8.04 7.29
C ALA A 14 8.74 -9.29 7.11
N HIS A 15 7.69 -9.41 7.93
CA HIS A 15 6.74 -10.52 7.90
C HIS A 15 5.37 -10.16 7.29
N SER A 16 5.24 -8.97 6.70
CA SER A 16 4.01 -8.54 6.05
C SER A 16 3.91 -9.10 4.64
N ILE A 17 2.67 -9.37 4.20
CA ILE A 17 2.34 -9.57 2.79
C ILE A 17 2.62 -8.25 2.08
N ILE A 18 3.41 -8.28 1.02
CA ILE A 18 3.75 -7.07 0.27
C ILE A 18 2.78 -6.94 -0.91
N PHE A 19 2.03 -5.85 -0.96
CA PHE A 19 1.21 -5.49 -2.12
C PHE A 19 1.74 -4.22 -2.74
N GLN A 20 2.23 -4.33 -3.97
CA GLN A 20 2.63 -3.17 -4.75
C GLN A 20 1.41 -2.63 -5.49
N VAL A 21 0.67 -1.73 -4.85
CA VAL A 21 -0.59 -1.14 -5.39
C VAL A 21 -0.33 0.13 -6.20
N THR A 22 0.80 0.78 -5.97
CA THR A 22 1.38 1.80 -6.83
C THR A 22 2.76 1.34 -7.28
N VAL A 23 3.21 1.85 -8.42
CA VAL A 23 4.57 1.63 -8.93
C VAL A 23 5.32 2.94 -8.80
N GLY A 24 6.52 2.94 -8.18
CA GLY A 24 7.34 4.14 -8.02
C GLY A 24 6.84 5.10 -6.94
N CYS A 25 7.05 6.41 -7.11
CA CYS A 25 6.64 7.44 -6.14
C CYS A 25 5.93 8.60 -6.84
N SER A 26 4.83 9.09 -6.26
CA SER A 26 4.08 10.25 -6.77
C SER A 26 4.90 11.54 -6.76
N HIS A 27 5.86 11.68 -5.84
CA HIS A 27 6.70 12.85 -5.70
C HIS A 27 8.00 12.78 -6.54
N ASN A 28 8.73 11.66 -6.44
CA ASN A 28 9.97 11.30 -7.17
C ASN A 28 11.01 12.43 -7.42
N ARG A 29 11.09 13.44 -6.54
CA ARG A 29 12.00 14.60 -6.68
C ARG A 29 12.86 14.87 -5.44
N CYS A 30 12.87 13.95 -4.46
CA CYS A 30 13.72 14.08 -3.28
C CYS A 30 15.20 14.01 -3.69
N ALA A 31 16.01 14.99 -3.27
CA ALA A 31 17.43 15.06 -3.61
C ALA A 31 18.22 13.80 -3.20
N PHE A 32 17.83 13.17 -2.10
CA PHE A 32 18.49 11.99 -1.54
C PHE A 32 17.94 10.65 -2.06
N CYS A 33 16.78 10.62 -2.72
CA CYS A 33 16.12 9.35 -3.04
C CYS A 33 16.60 8.81 -4.40
N GLY A 34 17.27 7.66 -4.36
CA GLY A 34 17.60 6.85 -5.54
C GLY A 34 16.61 5.71 -5.80
N ALA A 35 15.72 5.41 -4.85
CA ALA A 35 14.93 4.17 -4.83
C ALA A 35 13.90 4.01 -5.95
N TYR A 36 13.34 5.11 -6.46
CA TYR A 36 12.21 5.09 -7.40
C TYR A 36 12.52 5.77 -8.73
N ARG A 37 13.79 6.12 -9.01
CA ARG A 37 14.19 6.87 -10.22
C ARG A 37 13.95 6.10 -11.51
N ASP A 38 14.10 4.78 -11.48
CA ASP A 38 13.94 3.91 -12.65
C ASP A 38 12.48 3.51 -12.92
N LYS A 39 11.53 3.97 -12.09
CA LYS A 39 10.12 3.61 -12.19
C LYS A 39 9.28 4.81 -12.60
N ARG A 40 8.41 4.62 -13.59
CA ARG A 40 7.35 5.59 -13.89
C ARG A 40 6.20 5.40 -12.91
N PHE A 41 5.75 6.49 -12.30
CA PHE A 41 4.64 6.43 -11.36
C PHE A 41 3.36 5.99 -12.05
N ARG A 42 2.70 4.96 -11.52
CA ARG A 42 1.34 4.56 -11.89
C ARG A 42 0.63 3.90 -10.72
N ILE A 43 -0.69 3.98 -10.70
CA ILE A 43 -1.53 3.16 -9.82
C ILE A 43 -1.81 1.87 -10.58
N LYS A 44 -1.64 0.70 -9.94
CA LYS A 44 -2.00 -0.58 -10.58
C LYS A 44 -3.50 -0.65 -10.80
N ASN A 45 -3.89 -1.26 -11.91
CA ASN A 45 -5.31 -1.41 -12.21
C ASN A 45 -5.97 -2.41 -11.24
N HIS A 46 -7.30 -2.38 -11.19
CA HIS A 46 -8.05 -3.18 -10.23
C HIS A 46 -7.81 -4.68 -10.41
N THR A 47 -7.70 -5.15 -11.66
CA THR A 47 -7.50 -6.56 -11.99
C THR A 47 -6.14 -7.07 -11.50
N GLU A 48 -5.06 -6.30 -11.72
CA GLU A 48 -3.71 -6.61 -11.21
C GLU A 48 -3.74 -6.79 -9.68
N ILE A 49 -4.38 -5.86 -8.98
CA ILE A 49 -4.46 -5.88 -7.52
C ILE A 49 -5.30 -7.07 -7.02
N LEU A 50 -6.41 -7.41 -7.70
CA LEU A 50 -7.22 -8.56 -7.34
C LEU A 50 -6.45 -9.88 -7.50
N GLN A 51 -5.71 -10.04 -8.58
CA GLN A 51 -4.86 -11.22 -8.79
C GLN A 51 -3.80 -11.37 -7.69
N ASP A 52 -3.20 -10.27 -7.23
CA ASP A 52 -2.27 -10.27 -6.11
C ASP A 52 -2.95 -10.68 -4.79
N ILE A 53 -4.18 -10.21 -4.56
CA ILE A 53 -4.98 -10.57 -3.38
C ILE A 53 -5.37 -12.06 -3.42
N ASP A 54 -5.80 -12.57 -4.57
CA ASP A 54 -6.19 -13.97 -4.72
C ASP A 54 -4.99 -14.90 -4.50
N PHE A 55 -3.83 -14.54 -5.05
CA PHE A 55 -2.58 -15.24 -4.77
C PHE A 55 -2.26 -15.23 -3.27
N ALA A 56 -2.35 -14.08 -2.60
CA ALA A 56 -2.12 -13.99 -1.16
C ALA A 56 -3.14 -14.84 -0.36
N ALA A 57 -4.38 -14.92 -0.83
CA ALA A 57 -5.42 -15.67 -0.14
C ALA A 57 -5.15 -17.18 -0.14
N GLN A 58 -4.51 -17.66 -1.20
CA GLN A 58 -4.10 -19.05 -1.36
C GLN A 58 -2.79 -19.36 -0.62
N TYR A 59 -1.78 -18.49 -0.71
CA TYR A 59 -0.41 -18.83 -0.30
C TYR A 59 0.09 -18.11 0.97
N CYS A 60 -0.57 -17.05 1.44
CA CYS A 60 -0.06 -16.17 2.52
C CYS A 60 -0.89 -16.24 3.82
N ARG A 61 -1.23 -17.46 4.27
CA ARG A 61 -2.05 -17.69 5.47
C ARG A 61 -1.34 -17.44 6.81
N ARG A 62 -0.01 -17.37 6.82
CA ARG A 62 0.79 -17.22 8.05
C ARG A 62 1.05 -15.76 8.43
N GLN A 63 0.97 -14.86 7.47
CA GLN A 63 1.24 -13.44 7.64
C GLN A 63 -0.01 -12.73 8.16
N LYS A 64 0.11 -12.00 9.27
CA LYS A 64 -1.00 -11.30 9.93
C LYS A 64 -1.11 -9.83 9.55
N THR A 65 -0.23 -9.34 8.67
CA THR A 65 -0.10 -7.94 8.31
C THR A 65 0.12 -7.80 6.81
N VAL A 66 -0.36 -6.69 6.25
CA VAL A 66 -0.18 -6.32 4.84
C VAL A 66 0.53 -4.98 4.78
N PHE A 67 1.49 -4.87 3.87
CA PHE A 67 2.21 -3.66 3.57
C PHE A 67 1.93 -3.23 2.12
N LEU A 68 1.32 -2.06 1.94
CA LEU A 68 1.17 -1.44 0.63
C LEU A 68 2.48 -0.72 0.29
N ALA A 69 3.24 -1.33 -0.61
CA ALA A 69 4.60 -0.94 -0.94
C ALA A 69 4.67 0.15 -2.03
N ASP A 70 5.91 0.51 -2.33
CA ASP A 70 6.34 1.65 -3.16
C ASP A 70 6.11 3.02 -2.50
N GLY A 71 6.57 4.08 -3.15
CA GLY A 71 6.96 5.33 -2.47
C GLY A 71 5.83 6.15 -1.89
N ASP A 72 4.62 6.00 -2.41
CA ASP A 72 3.44 6.64 -1.86
C ASP A 72 2.17 5.91 -2.34
N ALA A 73 1.53 5.18 -1.42
CA ALA A 73 0.25 4.53 -1.68
C ALA A 73 -0.93 5.45 -1.31
N LEU A 74 -0.71 6.51 -0.55
CA LEU A 74 -1.77 7.38 -0.04
C LEU A 74 -2.31 8.34 -1.12
N VAL A 75 -1.57 8.51 -2.23
CA VAL A 75 -2.04 9.17 -3.46
C VAL A 75 -3.27 8.51 -4.10
N ILE A 76 -3.53 7.22 -3.82
CA ILE A 76 -4.70 6.50 -4.37
C ILE A 76 -6.00 7.19 -3.89
N PRO A 77 -6.95 7.56 -4.78
CA PRO A 77 -8.18 8.26 -4.38
C PRO A 77 -8.94 7.58 -3.23
N GLN A 78 -9.57 8.36 -2.33
CA GLN A 78 -10.24 7.86 -1.11
C GLN A 78 -11.15 6.67 -1.39
N THR A 79 -12.02 6.79 -2.39
CA THR A 79 -13.00 5.76 -2.75
C THR A 79 -12.33 4.47 -3.22
N GLN A 80 -11.22 4.58 -3.96
CA GLN A 80 -10.43 3.43 -4.42
C GLN A 80 -9.67 2.78 -3.26
N MET A 81 -9.03 3.57 -2.40
CA MET A 81 -8.33 3.06 -1.21
C MET A 81 -9.30 2.34 -0.27
N MET A 82 -10.50 2.89 -0.04
CA MET A 82 -11.52 2.20 0.76
C MET A 82 -11.97 0.88 0.13
N LYS A 83 -12.17 0.82 -1.19
CA LYS A 83 -12.50 -0.42 -1.90
C LYS A 83 -11.39 -1.46 -1.75
N LEU A 84 -10.13 -1.04 -1.89
CA LEU A 84 -8.95 -1.88 -1.69
C LEU A 84 -8.92 -2.48 -0.28
N LEU A 85 -9.02 -1.65 0.76
CA LEU A 85 -8.99 -2.13 2.15
C LEU A 85 -10.14 -3.09 2.47
N LYS A 86 -11.36 -2.81 1.94
CA LYS A 86 -12.50 -3.73 2.06
C LYS A 86 -12.23 -5.07 1.37
N CYS A 87 -11.62 -5.04 0.19
CA CYS A 87 -11.27 -6.25 -0.56
C CYS A 87 -10.23 -7.09 0.19
N ILE A 88 -9.17 -6.45 0.70
CA ILE A 88 -8.15 -7.09 1.54
C ILE A 88 -8.80 -7.75 2.76
N ARG A 89 -9.68 -7.03 3.48
CA ARG A 89 -10.36 -7.56 4.66
C ARG A 89 -11.30 -8.73 4.35
N LYS A 90 -11.97 -8.69 3.20
CA LYS A 90 -12.87 -9.76 2.74
C LYS A 90 -12.11 -11.04 2.38
N ASN A 91 -11.03 -10.91 1.60
CA ASN A 91 -10.30 -12.05 1.06
C ASN A 91 -9.20 -12.58 1.99
N LEU A 92 -8.67 -11.72 2.87
CA LEU A 92 -7.62 -12.05 3.84
C LEU A 92 -8.10 -11.77 5.28
N PRO A 93 -9.15 -12.47 5.78
CA PRO A 93 -9.76 -12.16 7.07
C PRO A 93 -8.82 -12.35 8.28
N TRP A 94 -7.69 -13.05 8.12
CA TRP A 94 -6.68 -13.20 9.18
C TRP A 94 -5.71 -12.01 9.29
N VAL A 95 -5.72 -11.10 8.31
CA VAL A 95 -4.90 -9.87 8.35
C VAL A 95 -5.49 -8.89 9.35
N ARG A 96 -4.68 -8.49 10.32
CA ARG A 96 -5.07 -7.61 11.44
C ARG A 96 -4.70 -6.15 11.21
N ARG A 97 -3.72 -5.87 10.35
CA ARG A 97 -3.21 -4.51 10.11
C ARG A 97 -2.75 -4.36 8.67
N VAL A 98 -3.14 -3.25 8.05
CA VAL A 98 -2.55 -2.73 6.81
C VAL A 98 -1.65 -1.55 7.14
N SER A 99 -0.50 -1.45 6.47
CA SER A 99 0.46 -0.36 6.64
C SER A 99 0.97 0.10 5.27
N LEU A 100 1.42 1.35 5.14
CA LEU A 100 1.85 1.91 3.85
C LEU A 100 2.89 3.02 4.01
N TYR A 101 3.62 3.33 2.94
CA TYR A 101 4.35 4.60 2.82
C TYR A 101 3.42 5.72 2.35
N GLY A 102 3.55 6.90 2.95
CA GLY A 102 2.83 8.10 2.55
C GLY A 102 3.69 9.34 2.76
N ASN A 103 3.70 10.25 1.80
CA ASN A 103 4.44 11.51 1.92
C ASN A 103 3.58 12.57 2.66
N CYS A 104 4.22 13.65 3.13
CA CYS A 104 3.53 14.73 3.85
C CYS A 104 2.38 15.37 3.07
N ARG A 105 2.54 15.55 1.74
CA ARG A 105 1.54 16.21 0.90
C ARG A 105 0.25 15.39 0.82
N ASP A 106 0.37 14.09 0.58
CA ASP A 106 -0.77 13.19 0.43
C ASP A 106 -1.43 12.87 1.78
N ILE A 107 -0.68 12.96 2.89
CA ILE A 107 -1.26 12.94 4.25
C ILE A 107 -2.09 14.21 4.51
N LEU A 108 -1.53 15.39 4.22
CA LEU A 108 -2.21 16.67 4.42
C LEU A 108 -3.41 16.88 3.49
N ALA A 109 -3.41 16.24 2.32
CA ALA A 109 -4.55 16.23 1.41
C ALA A 109 -5.76 15.45 1.95
N ARG A 110 -5.61 14.70 3.05
CA ARG A 110 -6.69 13.96 3.70
C ARG A 110 -7.24 14.71 4.90
N THR A 111 -8.56 14.76 4.98
CA THR A 111 -9.21 15.23 6.21
C THR A 111 -9.10 14.18 7.31
N THR A 112 -9.16 14.62 8.58
CA THR A 112 -9.21 13.72 9.74
C THR A 112 -10.34 12.68 9.62
N ARG A 113 -11.49 13.06 9.05
CA ARG A 113 -12.60 12.14 8.78
C ARG A 113 -12.19 11.03 7.81
N GLN A 114 -11.56 11.38 6.70
CA GLN A 114 -11.09 10.42 5.69
C GLN A 114 -10.04 9.46 6.28
N LEU A 115 -9.11 9.96 7.09
CA LEU A 115 -8.11 9.12 7.77
C LEU A 115 -8.77 8.17 8.78
N ASN A 116 -9.77 8.64 9.53
CA ASN A 116 -10.54 7.81 10.45
C ASN A 116 -11.34 6.70 9.73
N GLU A 117 -11.87 6.98 8.54
CA GLU A 117 -12.51 5.96 7.69
C GLU A 117 -11.52 4.87 7.27
N LEU A 118 -10.32 5.26 6.82
CA LEU A 118 -9.27 4.29 6.47
C LEU A 118 -8.83 3.46 7.69
N LYS A 119 -8.71 4.10 8.86
CA LYS A 119 -8.38 3.43 10.12
C LYS A 119 -9.41 2.36 10.50
N LYS A 120 -10.72 2.68 10.38
CA LYS A 120 -11.81 1.71 10.61
C LYS A 120 -11.76 0.50 9.67
N LEU A 121 -11.21 0.69 8.47
CA LEU A 121 -11.03 -0.37 7.48
C LEU A 121 -9.75 -1.18 7.66
N GLY A 122 -8.90 -0.84 8.62
CA GLY A 122 -7.70 -1.63 8.99
C GLY A 122 -6.36 -0.97 8.66
N LEU A 123 -6.35 0.27 8.13
CA LEU A 123 -5.13 1.04 7.98
C LEU A 123 -4.61 1.46 9.37
N GLY A 124 -3.60 0.77 9.87
CA GLY A 124 -3.11 0.96 11.23
C GLY A 124 -1.84 1.81 11.34
N ARG A 125 -1.08 1.96 10.25
CA ARG A 125 0.20 2.68 10.26
C ARG A 125 0.50 3.29 8.89
N ILE A 126 1.01 4.52 8.92
CA ILE A 126 1.56 5.23 7.77
C ILE A 126 3.02 5.54 8.11
N TYR A 127 3.95 5.05 7.29
CA TYR A 127 5.36 5.41 7.36
C TYR A 127 5.54 6.70 6.57
N MET A 128 5.79 7.79 7.29
CA MET A 128 6.01 9.11 6.71
C MET A 128 7.48 9.30 6.39
N GLY A 129 7.78 9.81 5.19
CA GLY A 129 9.11 10.20 4.73
C GLY A 129 9.07 11.46 3.90
#